data_AF-A0AAN8Y308-F1
#
_entry.id   AF-A0AAN8Y308-F1
#
_cell.length_a   1.000
_cell.length_b   1.000
_cell.length_c   1.000
_cell.angle_alpha   90.00
_cell.angle_beta   90.00
_cell.angle_gamma   90.00
#
_symmetry.space_group_name_H-M   'P 1'
#
loop_
_entity.id
_entity.type
_entity.pdbx_description
1 polymer ?
#
loop_
_entity_poly.entity_id
_entity_poly.type
_entity_poly.pdbx_seq_one_letter_code
_entity_poly.pdbx_strand_id
1 'polypeptide(L)'
;MNDGTFCGGAQAFKINTLLKLSDVKGIDEKTELIHFVVQEIIRSEDKVCIEVKNTHKKISGTPKKDNVASKTSQSTNLSSLDLRHKLFPAITYRRINDSS
;
A
#
# COMPACT_ATOMS: atom_id res chain seq x y z
N MET A 1 5.60 17.51 -2.00
CA MET A 1 4.74 18.30 -2.92
C MET A 1 3.87 19.31 -2.18
N ASN A 2 3.35 18.95 -1.01
CA ASN A 2 2.56 19.88 -0.17
C ASN A 2 3.35 20.40 1.04
N ASP A 3 4.63 20.05 1.15
CA ASP A 3 5.51 20.48 2.24
C ASP A 3 5.64 22.01 2.23
N GLY A 4 5.48 22.65 3.38
CA GLY A 4 5.45 24.11 3.49
C GLY A 4 4.12 24.78 3.12
N THR A 5 3.08 24.01 2.78
CA THR A 5 1.71 24.52 2.61
C THR A 5 0.85 24.20 3.83
N PHE A 6 -0.34 24.80 3.94
CA PHE A 6 -1.34 24.43 4.97
C PHE A 6 -1.73 22.94 4.96
N CYS A 7 -1.51 22.26 3.83
CA CYS A 7 -1.78 20.83 3.66
C CYS A 7 -0.52 19.96 3.82
N GLY A 8 0.61 20.52 4.22
CA GLY A 8 1.85 19.79 4.49
C GLY A 8 1.67 18.90 5.71
N GLY A 9 1.54 17.58 5.48
CA GLY A 9 1.22 16.60 6.52
C GLY A 9 -0.22 16.08 6.51
N ALA A 10 -1.02 16.45 5.51
CA ALA A 10 -2.37 15.89 5.36
C ALA A 10 -2.33 14.35 5.21
N GLN A 11 -3.09 13.65 6.06
CA GLN A 11 -3.23 12.19 6.03
C GLN A 11 -4.40 11.70 5.18
N ALA A 12 -5.27 12.61 4.76
CA ALA A 12 -6.48 12.32 3.98
C ALA A 12 -6.89 13.54 3.13
N PHE A 13 -7.74 13.30 2.14
CA PHE A 13 -8.36 14.33 1.32
C PHE A 13 -9.86 14.01 1.12
N LYS A 14 -10.67 15.02 0.81
CA LYS A 14 -12.09 14.80 0.50
C LYS A 14 -12.19 14.18 -0.90
N ILE A 15 -13.05 13.18 -1.09
CA ILE A 15 -13.18 12.53 -2.41
C ILE A 15 -13.61 13.54 -3.50
N ASN A 16 -14.52 14.46 -3.18
CA ASN A 16 -14.97 15.49 -4.13
C ASN A 16 -13.86 16.44 -4.61
N THR A 17 -12.73 16.50 -3.90
CA THR A 17 -11.56 17.27 -4.36
C THR A 17 -10.83 16.59 -5.51
N LEU A 18 -11.02 15.28 -5.75
CA LEU A 18 -10.44 14.59 -6.91
C LEU A 18 -10.92 15.19 -8.23
N LEU A 19 -12.19 15.60 -8.31
CA LEU A 19 -12.70 16.28 -9.49
C LEU A 19 -11.97 17.60 -9.74
N LYS A 20 -11.56 18.32 -8.69
CA LYS A 20 -10.79 19.56 -8.84
C LYS A 20 -9.37 19.34 -9.34
N LEU A 21 -8.87 18.10 -9.33
CA LEU A 21 -7.53 17.79 -9.83
C LEU A 21 -7.49 17.71 -11.36
N SER A 22 -8.63 17.61 -12.06
CA SER A 22 -8.66 17.74 -13.53
C SER A 22 -8.41 19.17 -13.98
N ASP A 23 -8.75 20.15 -13.13
CA ASP A 23 -8.61 21.57 -13.45
C ASP A 23 -7.18 22.09 -13.25
N VAL A 24 -6.31 21.28 -12.62
CA VAL A 24 -4.91 21.62 -12.36
C VAL A 24 -4.04 20.93 -13.40
N LYS A 25 -3.31 21.71 -14.19
CA LYS A 25 -2.35 21.22 -15.19
C LYS A 25 -0.92 21.35 -14.69
N GLY A 26 -0.07 20.42 -15.12
CA GLY A 26 1.37 20.49 -14.91
C GLY A 26 2.01 21.61 -15.71
N ILE A 27 3.31 21.81 -15.50
CA ILE A 27 4.10 22.82 -16.24
C ILE A 27 4.11 22.60 -17.75
N ASP A 28 3.80 21.39 -18.20
CA ASP A 28 3.71 21.01 -19.61
C ASP A 28 2.38 21.39 -20.25
N GLU A 29 1.42 21.91 -19.46
CA GLU A 29 0.05 22.27 -19.83
C GLU A 29 -0.78 21.13 -20.47
N LYS A 30 -0.21 19.92 -20.53
CA LYS A 30 -0.82 18.75 -21.16
C LYS A 30 -1.31 17.79 -20.12
N THR A 31 -0.53 17.58 -19.06
CA THR A 31 -0.82 16.58 -18.05
C THR A 31 -1.61 17.21 -16.92
N GLU A 32 -2.81 16.71 -16.67
CA GLU A 32 -3.59 17.12 -15.50
C GLU A 32 -3.10 16.38 -14.24
N LEU A 33 -3.21 17.03 -13.08
CA LEU A 33 -2.75 16.49 -11.81
C LEU A 33 -3.44 15.15 -11.49
N ILE A 34 -4.70 14.97 -11.90
CA ILE A 34 -5.41 13.70 -11.73
C ILE A 34 -4.74 12.54 -12.48
N HIS A 35 -4.17 12.77 -13.67
CA HIS A 35 -3.48 11.74 -14.44
C HIS A 35 -2.22 11.24 -13.71
N PHE A 36 -1.49 12.17 -13.08
CA PHE A 36 -0.35 11.82 -12.23
C PHE A 36 -0.78 11.02 -11.00
N VAL A 37 -1.84 11.45 -10.31
CA VAL A 37 -2.35 10.76 -9.11
C VAL A 37 -2.77 9.33 -9.43
N VAL A 38 -3.47 9.10 -10.55
CA VAL A 38 -3.87 7.75 -10.97
C VAL A 38 -2.65 6.86 -11.25
N GLN A 39 -1.65 7.37 -11.99
CA GLN A 39 -0.42 6.62 -12.26
C GLN A 39 0.35 6.29 -10.99
N GLU A 40 0.43 7.23 -10.04
CA GLU A 40 1.16 7.00 -8.81
C GLU A 40 0.46 5.99 -7.89
N ILE A 41 -0.88 5.97 -7.86
CA ILE A 41 -1.66 4.92 -7.18
C ILE A 41 -1.31 3.55 -7.76
N ILE A 42 -1.44 3.37 -9.07
CA ILE A 42 -1.14 2.11 -9.75
C ILE A 42 0.30 1.65 -9.43
N ARG A 43 1.27 2.56 -9.56
CA ARG A 43 2.69 2.28 -9.29
C ARG A 43 2.95 1.91 -7.82
N SER A 44 2.21 2.51 -6.89
CA SER A 44 2.35 2.23 -5.46
C SER A 44 1.72 0.88 -5.09
N GLU A 45 0.56 0.53 -5.67
CA GLU A 45 -0.13 -0.73 -5.42
C GLU A 45 0.56 -1.92 -6.10
N ASP A 46 1.10 -1.74 -7.31
CA ASP A 46 1.81 -2.81 -8.03
C ASP A 46 2.99 -3.36 -7.23
N LYS A 47 3.80 -2.47 -6.62
CA LYS A 47 4.93 -2.86 -5.78
C LYS A 47 4.50 -3.73 -4.61
N VAL A 48 3.44 -3.31 -3.93
CA VAL A 48 2.89 -4.00 -2.76
C VAL A 48 2.31 -5.36 -3.16
N CYS A 49 1.56 -5.41 -4.26
CA CYS A 49 1.00 -6.65 -4.80
C CYS A 49 2.07 -7.66 -5.19
N ILE A 50 3.18 -7.22 -5.80
CA ILE A 50 4.31 -8.08 -6.14
C ILE A 50 4.93 -8.67 -4.87
N GLU A 51 5.13 -7.87 -3.83
CA GLU A 51 5.68 -8.34 -2.55
C GLU A 51 4.78 -9.39 -1.90
N VAL A 52 3.47 -9.15 -1.84
CA VAL A 52 2.47 -10.10 -1.34
C VAL A 52 2.51 -11.40 -2.15
N LYS A 53 2.48 -11.33 -3.48
CA LYS A 53 2.56 -12.51 -4.37
C LYS A 53 3.83 -13.32 -4.13
N ASN A 54 4.98 -12.66 -3.95
CA ASN A 54 6.25 -13.33 -3.67
C ASN A 54 6.26 -14.02 -2.29
N THR A 55 5.61 -13.44 -1.28
CA THR A 55 5.44 -14.12 0.02
C THR A 55 4.58 -15.38 -0.08
N HIS A 56 3.53 -15.37 -0.90
CA HIS A 56 2.69 -16.56 -1.12
C HIS A 56 3.38 -17.65 -1.95
N LYS A 57 4.17 -17.29 -2.96
CA LYS A 57 4.92 -18.26 -3.79
C LYS A 57 5.95 -19.06 -2.97
N LYS A 58 6.50 -18.46 -1.91
CA LYS A 58 7.41 -19.13 -0.97
C LYS A 58 6.72 -20.22 -0.13
N ILE A 59 5.39 -20.17 -0.02
CA ILE A 59 4.56 -21.11 0.76
C ILE A 59 4.09 -22.30 -0.12
N SER A 60 3.96 -22.11 -1.44
CA SER A 60 3.53 -23.17 -2.36
C SER A 60 4.66 -24.08 -2.89
N GLY A 61 5.91 -23.85 -2.46
CA GLY A 61 7.02 -24.76 -2.75
C GLY A 61 6.98 -25.96 -1.80
N THR A 62 6.67 -27.14 -2.33
CA THR A 62 6.72 -28.40 -1.60
C THR A 62 8.07 -28.57 -0.86
N PRO A 63 8.08 -28.85 0.45
CA PRO A 63 9.32 -29.20 1.13
C PRO A 63 9.68 -30.63 0.75
N LYS A 64 10.66 -30.81 -0.14
CA LYS A 64 11.45 -32.04 -0.14
C LYS A 64 12.24 -32.05 1.18
N LYS A 65 11.80 -32.96 2.04
CA LYS A 65 12.42 -33.42 3.29
C LYS A 65 13.94 -33.45 3.13
N ASP A 66 14.65 -32.70 3.97
CA ASP A 66 15.91 -33.11 4.59
C ASP A 66 16.17 -32.25 5.84
N ASN A 67 16.47 -32.93 6.94
CA ASN A 67 16.70 -32.37 8.26
C ASN A 67 18.07 -31.64 8.31
N VAL A 68 18.16 -30.53 9.05
CA VAL A 68 19.17 -30.26 10.10
C VAL A 68 19.09 -28.78 10.56
N ALA A 69 18.90 -28.63 11.88
CA ALA A 69 19.28 -27.51 12.77
C ALA A 69 18.85 -26.06 12.45
N SER A 70 17.69 -25.71 13.03
CA SER A 70 17.48 -24.52 13.87
C SER A 70 18.08 -23.17 13.45
N LYS A 71 17.26 -22.33 12.79
CA LYS A 71 16.99 -20.94 13.19
C LYS A 71 15.52 -20.62 12.94
N THR A 72 14.85 -20.16 13.99
CA THR A 72 13.44 -19.80 14.15
C THR A 72 12.74 -19.31 12.86
N SER A 73 12.06 -20.22 12.17
CA SER A 73 11.06 -19.90 11.15
C SER A 73 9.71 -19.84 11.84
N GLN A 74 9.31 -18.66 12.30
CA GLN A 74 7.91 -18.44 12.65
C GLN A 74 7.10 -18.56 11.36
N SER A 75 6.52 -19.74 11.13
CA SER A 75 5.40 -19.93 10.23
C SER A 75 4.20 -19.21 10.85
N THR A 76 4.08 -17.92 10.59
CA THR A 76 2.85 -17.19 10.90
C THR A 76 1.88 -17.48 9.77
N ASN A 77 0.83 -18.25 10.07
CA ASN A 77 -0.41 -18.23 9.29
C ASN A 77 -0.76 -16.76 9.05
N LEU A 78 -0.62 -16.30 7.80
CA LEU A 78 -0.80 -14.89 7.47
C LEU A 78 -2.28 -14.58 7.62
N SER A 79 -2.64 -13.84 8.66
CA SER A 79 -4.04 -13.49 8.88
C SER A 79 -4.52 -12.61 7.72
N SER A 80 -5.81 -12.68 7.35
CA SER A 80 -6.38 -11.77 6.35
C SER A 80 -6.06 -10.30 6.68
N LEU A 81 -5.98 -9.97 7.98
CA LEU A 81 -5.62 -8.65 8.49
C LEU A 81 -4.17 -8.26 8.14
N ASP A 82 -3.21 -9.18 8.25
CA ASP A 82 -1.81 -8.94 7.86
C ASP A 82 -1.69 -8.65 6.36
N LEU A 83 -2.45 -9.37 5.54
CA LEU A 83 -2.51 -9.11 4.10
C LEU A 83 -3.14 -7.76 3.77
N ARG A 84 -4.23 -7.40 4.44
CA ARG A 84 -4.87 -6.09 4.24
C ARG A 84 -3.96 -4.94 4.67
N HIS A 85 -3.25 -5.10 5.78
CA HIS A 85 -2.25 -4.15 6.26
C HIS A 85 -1.09 -3.99 5.30
N LYS A 86 -0.64 -5.09 4.71
CA LYS A 86 0.40 -5.06 3.69
C LYS A 86 -0.09 -4.38 2.41
N LEU A 87 -1.30 -4.70 1.96
CA LEU A 87 -1.89 -4.17 0.73
C LEU A 87 -2.23 -2.68 0.82
N PHE A 88 -2.67 -2.23 2.00
CA PHE A 88 -3.08 -0.86 2.25
C PHE A 88 -2.32 -0.27 3.46
N PRO A 89 -1.02 0.04 3.30
CA PRO A 89 -0.21 0.55 4.40
C PRO A 89 -0.76 1.87 4.96
N ALA A 90 -1.42 2.68 4.13
CA ALA A 90 -2.04 3.95 4.52
C ALA A 90 -3.17 3.83 5.56
N ILE A 91 -3.71 2.63 5.82
CA ILE A 91 -4.79 2.40 6.79
C ILE A 91 -4.37 1.53 7.99
N THR A 92 -3.12 1.08 8.05
CA THR A 92 -2.60 0.16 9.09
C THR A 92 -2.73 0.67 10.53
N TYR A 93 -2.75 1.99 10.72
CA TYR A 93 -2.82 2.62 12.05
C TYR A 93 -4.23 3.08 12.44
N ARG A 94 -5.26 2.86 11.60
CA ARG A 94 -6.65 3.18 11.95
C ARG A 94 -7.25 2.04 12.77
N ARG A 95 -6.75 1.83 13.98
CA ARG A 95 -7.35 0.93 14.96
C ARG A 95 -8.73 1.50 15.33
N ILE A 96 -9.80 0.78 14.97
CA ILE A 96 -11.06 0.86 15.70
C ILE A 96 -10.74 0.25 17.06
N ASN A 97 -10.60 1.08 18.08
CA ASN A 97 -10.59 0.62 19.45
C ASN A 97 -12.01 0.18 19.80
N ASP A 98 -12.44 -0.99 19.32
CA ASP A 98 -13.54 -1.72 19.95
C ASP A 98 -12.97 -2.28 21.25
N SER A 99 -12.98 -1.45 22.28
CA SER A 99 -12.88 -1.90 23.67
C SER A 99 -14.30 -1.85 24.22
N SER A 100 -14.78 -3.03 24.62
CA SER A 100 -16.12 -3.32 25.18
C SER A 100 -16.49 -2.46 26.39
#